data_AF-I3YPQ7-F1
#
_entry.id   AF-I3YPQ7-F1
#
_cell.length_a   1.000
_cell.length_b   1.000
_cell.length_c   1.000
_cell.angle_alpha   90.00
_cell.angle_beta   90.00
_cell.angle_gamma   90.00
#
_symmetry.space_group_name_H-M   'P 1'
#
loop_
_entity.id
_entity.type
_entity.pdbx_description
1 polymer ?
#
loop_
_entity_poly.entity_id
_entity_poly.type
_entity_poly.pdbx_seq_one_letter_code
_entity_poly.pdbx_strand_id
1 'polypeptide(L)'
;MNFDVKIDCRALFNECVDQTLLDYRNRTTEAGQSMTATHTLELSLLDAFMFNLQSVAEALRARISKNVERLLFIPDLLLFRMRDILDMAPEATAIRIKDALKFGMLMWWYGGKDAPLFQYYQILFGNALDDLRSKLIGSHTERPYRML
;
A
#
# COMPACT_ATOMS: atom_id res chain seq x y z
N MET A 1 4.03 6.58 22.71
CA MET A 1 4.59 7.69 21.91
C MET A 1 3.86 7.73 20.58
N ASN A 2 3.89 8.86 19.88
CA ASN A 2 3.36 8.98 18.52
C ASN A 2 4.51 9.36 17.59
N PHE A 3 4.44 8.91 16.35
CA PHE A 3 5.42 9.22 15.31
C PHE A 3 4.72 9.47 13.97
N ASP A 4 5.37 10.22 13.10
CA ASP A 4 4.82 10.54 11.78
C ASP A 4 5.49 9.67 10.71
N VAL A 5 4.67 8.98 9.93
CA VAL A 5 5.08 8.32 8.69
C VAL A 5 4.72 9.24 7.53
N LYS A 6 5.74 9.66 6.79
CA LYS A 6 5.62 10.56 5.64
C LYS A 6 5.89 9.79 4.36
N ILE A 7 4.95 9.82 3.44
CA ILE A 7 5.07 9.18 2.13
C ILE A 7 5.11 10.27 1.07
N ASP A 8 6.22 10.34 0.34
CA ASP A 8 6.34 11.16 -0.86
C ASP A 8 5.52 10.50 -1.98
N CYS A 9 4.45 11.18 -2.39
CA CYS A 9 3.51 10.63 -3.36
C CYS A 9 4.12 10.52 -4.76
N ARG A 10 5.03 11.43 -5.12
CA ARG A 10 5.68 11.44 -6.43
C ARG A 10 6.70 10.31 -6.52
N ALA A 11 7.46 10.08 -5.45
CA ALA A 11 8.35 8.93 -5.33
C ALA A 11 7.55 7.61 -5.41
N LEU A 12 6.45 7.49 -4.67
CA LEU A 12 5.57 6.32 -4.73
C LEU A 12 5.00 6.09 -6.13
N PHE A 13 4.60 7.15 -6.84
CA PHE A 13 4.13 7.07 -8.22
C PHE A 13 5.22 6.51 -9.14
N ASN A 14 6.44 7.05 -9.08
CA ASN A 14 7.54 6.56 -9.89
C ASN A 14 7.87 5.08 -9.58
N GLU A 15 7.84 4.68 -8.30
CA GLU A 15 7.99 3.27 -7.92
C GLU A 15 6.89 2.37 -8.52
N CYS A 16 5.66 2.86 -8.67
CA CYS A 16 4.58 2.13 -9.34
C CYS A 16 4.81 2.04 -10.85
N VAL A 17 5.27 3.12 -11.50
CA VAL A 17 5.63 3.13 -12.92
C VAL A 17 6.72 2.09 -13.19
N ASP A 18 7.82 2.13 -12.44
CA ASP A 18 8.92 1.19 -12.57
C ASP A 18 8.47 -0.25 -12.34
N GLN A 19 7.58 -0.48 -11.36
CA GLN A 19 7.03 -1.81 -11.12
C GLN A 19 6.20 -2.30 -12.32
N THR A 20 5.37 -1.44 -12.90
CA THR A 20 4.55 -1.83 -14.08
C THR A 20 5.42 -2.15 -15.30
N LEU A 21 6.52 -1.42 -15.49
CA LEU A 21 7.53 -1.75 -16.51
C LEU A 21 8.13 -3.13 -16.29
N LEU A 22 8.50 -3.45 -15.05
CA LEU A 22 9.07 -4.75 -14.70
C LEU A 22 8.07 -5.89 -14.93
N ASP A 23 6.82 -5.69 -14.52
CA ASP A 23 5.78 -6.72 -14.62
C ASP A 23 5.45 -7.07 -16.07
N TYR A 24 5.55 -6.10 -16.99
CA TYR A 24 5.30 -6.29 -18.42
C TYR A 24 6.54 -6.51 -19.28
N ARG A 25 7.77 -6.42 -18.74
CA ARG A 25 9.02 -6.38 -19.52
C ARG A 25 9.15 -7.49 -20.56
N ASN A 26 8.64 -8.67 -20.26
CA ASN A 26 8.72 -9.86 -21.12
C ASN A 26 7.33 -10.42 -21.49
N ARG A 27 6.26 -9.63 -21.33
CA ARG A 27 4.90 -10.06 -21.66
C ARG A 27 4.52 -9.56 -23.05
N THR A 28 3.91 -10.44 -23.83
CA THR A 28 3.38 -10.13 -25.16
C THR A 28 1.89 -10.45 -25.22
N THR A 29 1.16 -9.71 -26.07
CA THR A 29 -0.21 -10.05 -26.45
C THR A 29 -0.24 -11.35 -27.27
N GLU A 30 -1.43 -11.88 -27.53
CA GLU A 30 -1.62 -13.04 -28.42
C GLU A 30 -1.07 -12.81 -29.84
N ALA A 31 -1.05 -11.55 -30.29
CA ALA A 31 -0.47 -11.13 -31.56
C ALA A 31 1.07 -10.94 -31.50
N GLY A 32 1.71 -11.28 -30.38
CA GLY A 32 3.17 -11.16 -30.20
C GLY A 32 3.67 -9.75 -29.94
N GLN A 33 2.79 -8.78 -29.69
CA GLN A 33 3.17 -7.39 -29.42
C GLN A 33 3.54 -7.21 -27.96
N SER A 34 4.62 -6.46 -27.66
CA SER A 34 4.99 -6.14 -26.29
C SER A 34 3.85 -5.41 -25.56
N MET A 35 3.53 -5.89 -24.35
CA MET A 35 2.53 -5.24 -23.49
C MET A 35 3.10 -4.04 -22.72
N THR A 36 4.43 -3.91 -22.64
CA THR A 36 5.09 -2.85 -21.86
C THR A 36 4.66 -1.46 -22.33
N ALA A 37 4.56 -1.25 -23.65
CA ALA A 37 4.22 0.07 -24.18
C ALA A 37 2.76 0.49 -23.93
N THR A 38 1.84 -0.47 -23.73
CA THR A 38 0.40 -0.22 -23.70
C THR A 38 -0.24 -0.41 -22.33
N HIS A 39 0.42 -1.14 -21.42
CA HIS A 39 -0.13 -1.49 -20.10
C HIS A 39 0.68 -0.93 -18.93
N THR A 40 1.81 -0.26 -19.20
CA THR A 40 2.59 0.44 -18.16
C THR A 40 1.85 1.70 -17.70
N LEU A 41 1.94 2.02 -16.42
CA LEU A 41 1.39 3.26 -15.87
C LEU A 41 2.09 4.47 -16.49
N GLU A 42 1.32 5.33 -17.15
CA GLU A 42 1.85 6.51 -17.83
C GLU A 42 2.06 7.69 -16.86
N LEU A 43 3.12 8.47 -17.08
CA LEU A 43 3.43 9.66 -16.28
C LEU A 43 2.34 10.74 -16.32
N SER A 44 1.56 10.78 -17.40
CA SER A 44 0.41 11.67 -17.61
C SER A 44 -0.74 11.42 -16.61
N LEU A 45 -0.77 10.24 -15.99
CA LEU A 45 -1.83 9.83 -15.08
C LEU A 45 -1.55 10.17 -13.62
N LEU A 46 -0.60 11.07 -13.33
CA LEU A 46 -0.28 11.49 -11.97
C LEU A 46 -1.51 11.97 -11.22
N ASP A 47 -2.35 12.81 -11.82
CA ASP A 47 -3.53 13.36 -11.13
C ASP A 47 -4.55 12.27 -10.78
N ALA A 48 -4.78 11.33 -11.71
CA ALA A 48 -5.64 10.17 -11.46
C ALA A 48 -5.05 9.25 -10.38
N PHE A 49 -3.73 9.06 -10.39
CA PHE A 49 -3.02 8.32 -9.36
C PHE A 49 -3.19 8.99 -7.99
N MET A 50 -2.99 10.31 -7.89
CA MET A 50 -3.13 11.05 -6.64
C MET A 50 -4.55 10.96 -6.08
N PHE A 51 -5.57 11.08 -6.93
CA PHE A 51 -6.97 10.92 -6.52
C PHE A 51 -7.26 9.52 -5.95
N ASN A 52 -6.80 8.47 -6.62
CA ASN A 52 -7.01 7.09 -6.18
C ASN A 52 -6.17 6.74 -4.95
N LEU A 53 -4.97 7.30 -4.84
CA LEU A 53 -4.10 7.15 -3.68
C LEU A 53 -4.77 7.65 -2.41
N GLN A 54 -5.57 8.72 -2.48
CA GLN A 54 -6.36 9.17 -1.32
C GLN A 54 -7.34 8.10 -0.83
N SER A 55 -8.05 7.48 -1.76
CA SER A 55 -9.01 6.41 -1.45
C SER A 55 -8.32 5.17 -0.87
N VAL A 56 -7.16 4.79 -1.43
CA VAL A 56 -6.35 3.67 -0.92
C VAL A 56 -5.78 3.97 0.47
N ALA A 57 -5.32 5.19 0.71
CA ALA A 57 -4.79 5.62 2.00
C ALA A 57 -5.88 5.62 3.09
N GLU A 58 -7.10 6.08 2.77
CA GLU A 58 -8.24 5.99 3.70
C GLU A 58 -8.65 4.54 3.97
N ALA A 59 -8.65 3.67 2.93
CA ALA A 59 -8.93 2.25 3.11
C ALA A 59 -7.88 1.58 4.03
N LEU A 60 -6.60 1.89 3.84
CA LEU A 60 -5.51 1.45 4.72
C LEU A 60 -5.75 1.95 6.14
N ARG A 61 -5.96 3.26 6.32
CA ARG A 61 -6.24 3.88 7.62
C ARG A 61 -7.40 3.19 8.34
N ALA A 62 -8.50 2.90 7.65
CA ALA A 62 -9.67 2.24 8.25
C ALA A 62 -9.31 0.86 8.83
N ARG A 63 -8.44 0.11 8.14
CA ARG A 63 -7.98 -1.22 8.58
C ARG A 63 -7.02 -1.19 9.76
N ILE A 64 -6.22 -0.13 9.89
CA ILE A 64 -5.27 0.08 11.00
C ILE A 64 -5.69 1.24 11.93
N SER A 65 -7.00 1.51 12.01
CA SER A 65 -7.57 2.70 12.65
C SER A 65 -7.23 2.86 14.14
N LYS A 66 -6.89 1.76 14.83
CA LYS A 66 -6.43 1.81 16.23
C LYS A 66 -5.06 2.46 16.40
N ASN A 67 -4.25 2.46 15.34
CA ASN A 67 -2.87 2.93 15.32
C ASN A 67 -2.70 4.22 14.55
N VAL A 68 -3.64 4.58 13.67
CA VAL A 68 -3.61 5.88 12.99
C VAL A 68 -4.41 6.89 13.79
N GLU A 69 -3.71 7.82 14.45
CA GLU A 69 -4.34 8.97 15.09
C GLU A 69 -4.93 9.92 14.04
N ARG A 70 -4.18 10.16 12.96
CA ARG A 70 -4.58 11.09 11.90
C ARG A 70 -3.96 10.70 10.57
N LEU A 71 -4.73 10.89 9.50
CA LEU A 71 -4.24 10.88 8.13
C LEU A 71 -4.40 12.29 7.57
N LEU A 72 -3.35 12.85 6.98
CA LEU A 72 -3.35 14.15 6.33
C LEU A 72 -2.91 14.00 4.87
N PHE A 73 -3.65 14.68 4.00
CA PHE A 73 -3.34 14.83 2.59
C PHE A 73 -2.82 16.25 2.38
N ILE A 74 -1.52 16.36 2.15
CA ILE A 74 -0.83 17.59 1.78
C ILE A 74 -0.41 17.41 0.31
N PRO A 75 -0.36 18.48 -0.52
CA PRO A 75 0.16 18.34 -1.88
C PRO A 75 1.47 17.55 -1.91
N ASP A 76 1.50 16.50 -2.73
CA ASP A 76 2.62 15.56 -2.90
C ASP A 76 3.08 14.77 -1.66
N LEU A 77 2.35 14.85 -0.54
CA LEU A 77 2.73 14.20 0.72
C LEU A 77 1.52 13.60 1.45
N LEU A 78 1.61 12.29 1.76
CA LEU A 78 0.73 11.66 2.75
C LEU A 78 1.42 11.62 4.10
N LEU A 79 0.70 12.04 5.14
CA LEU A 79 1.18 11.94 6.52
C LEU A 79 0.24 11.08 7.35
N PHE A 80 0.76 9.95 7.81
CA PHE A 80 0.12 9.11 8.81
C PHE A 80 0.73 9.42 10.17
N ARG A 81 -0.07 9.98 11.07
CA ARG A 81 0.31 10.11 12.47
C ARG A 81 -0.04 8.82 13.19
N MET A 82 0.98 8.07 13.55
CA MET A 82 0.89 6.75 14.12
C MET A 82 1.02 6.82 15.64
N ARG A 83 0.27 5.97 16.33
CA ARG A 83 0.54 5.56 17.71
C ARG A 83 1.57 4.43 17.66
N ASP A 84 2.44 4.37 18.67
CA ASP A 84 3.42 3.29 18.78
C ASP A 84 2.79 1.91 18.57
N ILE A 85 3.46 1.12 17.75
CA ILE A 85 3.16 -0.29 17.53
C ILE A 85 4.18 -1.07 18.35
N LEU A 86 3.70 -1.93 19.25
CA LEU A 86 4.57 -2.82 20.03
C LEU A 86 5.48 -3.62 19.08
N ASP A 87 6.76 -3.70 19.43
CA ASP A 87 7.77 -4.50 18.72
C ASP A 87 7.98 -4.14 17.23
N MET A 88 7.69 -2.90 16.84
CA MET A 88 8.00 -2.39 15.50
C MET A 88 8.64 -1.01 15.56
N ALA A 89 9.84 -0.89 14.96
CA ALA A 89 10.50 0.40 14.81
C ALA A 89 9.70 1.32 13.86
N PRO A 90 9.66 2.64 14.08
CA PRO A 90 8.98 3.61 13.22
C PRO A 90 9.32 3.46 11.73
N GLU A 91 10.60 3.21 11.41
CA GLU A 91 11.08 3.02 10.04
C GLU A 91 10.49 1.76 9.42
N ALA A 92 10.39 0.67 10.19
CA ALA A 92 9.79 -0.58 9.75
C ALA A 92 8.28 -0.44 9.52
N THR A 93 7.60 0.41 10.30
CA THR A 93 6.20 0.78 10.05
C THR A 93 6.06 1.63 8.78
N ALA A 94 6.96 2.59 8.57
CA ALA A 94 6.94 3.45 7.40
C ALA A 94 7.08 2.65 6.09
N ILE A 95 8.02 1.70 6.06
CA ILE A 95 8.20 0.78 4.93
C ILE A 95 6.92 0.00 4.64
N ARG A 96 6.31 -0.61 5.66
CA ARG A 96 5.08 -1.40 5.50
C ARG A 96 3.89 -0.59 5.02
N ILE A 97 3.73 0.65 5.52
CA ILE A 97 2.70 1.57 5.05
C ILE A 97 2.95 1.92 3.58
N LYS A 98 4.19 2.23 3.20
CA LYS A 98 4.56 2.51 1.81
C LYS A 98 4.25 1.31 0.90
N ASP A 99 4.65 0.11 1.31
CA ASP A 99 4.41 -1.12 0.54
C ASP A 99 2.91 -1.39 0.38
N ALA A 100 2.13 -1.24 1.45
CA ALA A 100 0.68 -1.38 1.37
C ALA A 100 0.06 -0.36 0.39
N LEU A 101 0.49 0.90 0.44
CA LEU A 101 0.03 1.92 -0.50
C LEU A 101 0.43 1.57 -1.94
N LYS A 102 1.68 1.14 -2.17
CA LYS A 102 2.17 0.69 -3.48
C LYS A 102 1.31 -0.45 -4.03
N PHE A 103 1.08 -1.49 -3.24
CA PHE A 103 0.27 -2.64 -3.67
C PHE A 103 -1.18 -2.25 -3.93
N GLY A 104 -1.77 -1.39 -3.11
CA GLY A 104 -3.12 -0.85 -3.35
C GLY A 104 -3.21 -0.05 -4.64
N MET A 105 -2.19 0.75 -4.96
CA MET A 105 -2.14 1.51 -6.21
C MET A 105 -1.89 0.64 -7.44
N LEU A 106 -1.06 -0.40 -7.32
CA LEU A 106 -0.88 -1.38 -8.38
C LEU A 106 -2.17 -2.17 -8.62
N MET A 107 -2.86 -2.59 -7.57
CA MET A 107 -4.19 -3.21 -7.67
C MET A 107 -5.18 -2.29 -8.40
N TRP A 108 -5.21 -0.98 -8.08
CA TRP A 108 -6.03 -0.02 -8.82
C TRP A 108 -5.66 0.03 -10.30
N TRP A 109 -4.36 0.12 -10.63
CA TRP A 109 -3.90 0.20 -12.01
C TRP A 109 -4.27 -1.02 -12.84
N TYR A 110 -4.03 -2.23 -12.30
CA TYR A 110 -4.34 -3.48 -12.98
C TYR A 110 -5.84 -3.81 -13.00
N GLY A 111 -6.64 -3.09 -12.21
CA GLY A 111 -8.10 -3.18 -12.23
C GLY A 111 -8.64 -3.00 -13.65
N GLY A 112 -9.23 -4.07 -14.19
CA GLY A 112 -9.78 -4.08 -15.55
C GLY A 112 -8.75 -4.11 -16.68
N LYS A 113 -7.45 -4.26 -16.38
CA LYS A 113 -6.38 -4.37 -17.38
C LYS A 113 -5.73 -5.76 -17.43
N ASP A 114 -5.42 -6.31 -16.27
CA ASP A 114 -4.69 -7.59 -16.16
C ASP A 114 -5.15 -8.32 -14.90
N ALA A 115 -6.04 -9.30 -15.08
CA ALA A 115 -6.65 -10.03 -13.98
C ALA A 115 -5.61 -10.81 -13.14
N PRO A 116 -4.61 -11.50 -13.73
CA PRO A 116 -3.54 -12.13 -12.95
C PRO A 116 -2.75 -11.15 -12.07
N LEU A 117 -2.33 -10.00 -12.61
CA LEU A 117 -1.58 -9.00 -11.82
C LEU A 117 -2.48 -8.36 -10.77
N PHE A 118 -3.73 -8.08 -11.09
CA PHE A 118 -4.71 -7.59 -10.11
C PHE A 118 -4.81 -8.55 -8.92
N GLN A 119 -5.01 -9.85 -9.15
CA GLN A 119 -5.10 -10.85 -8.09
C GLN A 119 -3.81 -10.96 -7.28
N TYR A 120 -2.65 -10.91 -7.95
CA TYR A 120 -1.35 -10.92 -7.29
C TYR A 120 -1.18 -9.75 -6.32
N TYR A 121 -1.43 -8.52 -6.78
CA TYR A 121 -1.31 -7.32 -5.93
C TYR A 121 -2.41 -7.21 -4.89
N GLN A 122 -3.59 -7.77 -5.14
CA GLN A 122 -4.65 -7.89 -4.13
C GLN A 122 -4.18 -8.76 -2.94
N ILE A 123 -3.50 -9.89 -3.21
CA ILE A 123 -2.94 -10.75 -2.16
C ILE A 123 -1.83 -10.03 -1.40
N LEU A 124 -0.90 -9.37 -2.11
CA LEU A 124 0.18 -8.62 -1.46
C LEU A 124 -0.35 -7.48 -0.57
N PHE A 125 -1.36 -6.76 -1.05
CA PHE A 125 -2.03 -5.72 -0.27
C PHE A 125 -2.71 -6.30 0.98
N GLY A 126 -3.44 -7.41 0.83
CA GLY A 126 -4.05 -8.12 1.95
C GLY A 126 -3.03 -8.56 3.00
N ASN A 127 -1.92 -9.17 2.56
CA ASN A 127 -0.85 -9.63 3.45
C ASN A 127 -0.16 -8.48 4.18
N ALA A 128 0.09 -7.35 3.50
CA ALA A 128 0.68 -6.17 4.12
C ALA A 128 -0.24 -5.58 5.20
N LEU A 129 -1.56 -5.57 4.95
CA LEU A 129 -2.56 -5.16 5.93
C LEU A 129 -2.63 -6.10 7.13
N ASP A 130 -2.60 -7.41 6.88
CA ASP A 130 -2.63 -8.42 7.93
C ASP A 130 -1.35 -8.41 8.77
N ASP A 131 -0.18 -8.18 8.19
CA ASP A 131 1.07 -8.04 8.94
C ASP A 131 0.99 -6.82 9.88
N LEU A 132 0.57 -5.66 9.37
CA LEU A 132 0.36 -4.45 10.18
C LEU A 132 -0.67 -4.67 11.30
N ARG A 133 -1.71 -5.47 11.05
CA ARG A 133 -2.76 -5.76 12.03
C ARG A 133 -2.35 -6.83 13.06
N SER A 134 -1.60 -7.85 12.66
CA SER A 134 -1.24 -8.99 13.51
C SER A 134 -0.39 -8.58 14.71
N LYS A 135 0.49 -7.59 14.48
CA LYS A 135 1.32 -6.94 15.50
C LYS A 135 0.53 -6.13 16.54
N LEU A 136 -0.80 -6.05 16.39
CA LEU A 136 -1.71 -5.39 17.34
C LEU A 136 -2.46 -6.36 18.25
N ILE A 137 -2.63 -7.61 17.83
CA ILE A 137 -3.44 -8.61 18.55
C ILE A 137 -2.59 -9.35 19.59
N GLY A 138 -1.26 -9.35 19.43
CA GLY A 138 -0.32 -10.09 20.29
C GLY A 138 -0.21 -9.65 21.75
N SER A 139 -0.88 -8.58 22.22
CA SER A 139 -0.70 -8.08 23.60
C SER A 139 -1.89 -8.28 24.55
N HIS A 140 -2.96 -8.97 24.13
CA HIS A 140 -4.15 -9.15 24.98
C HIS A 140 -4.71 -10.57 25.11
N THR A 141 -4.12 -11.58 24.46
CA THR A 141 -4.52 -12.99 24.65
C THR A 141 -3.78 -13.72 25.76
N GLU A 142 -2.78 -13.10 26.40
CA GLU A 142 -2.28 -13.55 27.71
C GLU A 142 -3.07 -12.88 28.84
N ARG A 143 -4.39 -13.06 28.85
CA ARG A 143 -5.11 -12.94 30.12
C ARG A 143 -4.85 -14.26 30.86
N PRO A 144 -4.16 -14.27 32.02
CA PRO A 144 -4.18 -15.46 32.85
C PRO A 144 -5.65 -15.67 33.21
N TYR A 145 -6.20 -16.83 32.83
CA TYR A 145 -7.46 -17.29 33.39
C TYR A 145 -7.28 -17.27 34.90
N ARG A 146 -7.88 -16.29 35.59
CA ARG A 146 -8.09 -16.40 37.03
C ARG A 146 -9.06 -17.57 37.19
N MET A 147 -8.51 -18.73 37.53
CA MET A 147 -9.29 -19.80 38.14
C MET A 147 -9.84 -19.21 39.46
N LEU A 148 -11.16 -19.00 39.47
CA LEU A 148 -11.93 -18.84 40.70
C LEU A 148 -12.35 -20.24 41.16
#